data_AF-A0A9D8YY18-F1
#
_entry.id   AF-A0A9D8YY18-F1
#
_cell.length_a   1.000
_cell.length_b   1.000
_cell.length_c   1.000
_cell.angle_alpha   90.00
_cell.angle_beta   90.00
_cell.angle_gamma   90.00
#
_symmetry.space_group_name_H-M   'P 1'
#
loop_
_entity.id
_entity.type
_entity.pdbx_description
1 polymer ?
#
loop_
_entity_poly.entity_id
_entity_poly.type
_entity_poly.pdbx_seq_one_letter_code
_entity_poly.pdbx_strand_id
1 'polypeptide(L)' 'STDNLAREYFGEAGMLGYVKNVQREEIRQGIACVKHQNMAGSDMGDDHKEYFSGDAALKAAGEDNTMNQFAMPAE' A
#
# COMPACT_ATOMS: atom_id res chain seq x y z
N SER A 1 -15.97 9.86 -5.55
CA SER A 1 -16.83 8.70 -5.85
C SER A 1 -16.07 7.74 -6.75
N THR A 2 -16.29 6.44 -6.60
CA THR A 2 -15.87 5.39 -7.54
C THR A 2 -16.30 5.69 -8.98
N ASP A 3 -17.39 6.44 -9.18
CA ASP A 3 -17.85 6.88 -10.51
C ASP A 3 -16.82 7.78 -11.23
N ASN A 4 -16.18 8.69 -10.50
CA ASN A 4 -15.16 9.58 -11.08
C ASN A 4 -13.89 8.80 -11.43
N LEU A 5 -13.49 7.87 -10.56
CA LEU A 5 -12.36 6.99 -10.82
C LEU A 5 -12.62 6.11 -12.05
N ALA A 6 -13.77 5.44 -12.11
CA ALA A 6 -14.10 4.55 -13.23
C ALA A 6 -14.16 5.32 -14.56
N ARG A 7 -14.80 6.51 -14.57
CA ARG A 7 -14.90 7.36 -15.76
C ARG A 7 -13.53 7.74 -16.32
N GLU A 8 -12.58 8.10 -15.46
CA GLU A 8 -11.25 8.54 -15.92
C GLU A 8 -10.32 7.36 -16.22
N TYR A 9 -10.40 6.29 -15.44
CA TYR A 9 -9.58 5.10 -15.60
C TYR A 9 -9.94 4.30 -16.86
N PHE A 10 -11.22 4.19 -17.20
CA PHE A 10 -11.67 3.53 -18.43
C PHE A 10 -11.86 4.51 -19.60
N GLY A 11 -11.63 5.80 -19.38
CA GLY A 11 -11.56 6.83 -20.42
C GLY A 11 -10.16 6.96 -21.01
N GLU A 12 -9.89 8.08 -21.68
CA GLU A 12 -8.61 8.31 -22.37
C GLU A 12 -7.40 8.41 -21.42
N ALA A 13 -7.60 8.85 -20.19
CA ALA A 13 -6.52 9.04 -19.23
C ALA A 13 -5.95 7.71 -18.70
N GLY A 14 -6.73 6.62 -18.73
CA GLY A 14 -6.27 5.31 -18.28
C GLY A 14 -5.74 5.33 -16.84
N MET A 15 -4.60 4.68 -16.62
CA MET A 15 -3.90 4.65 -15.34
C MET A 15 -3.53 6.04 -14.81
N LEU A 16 -3.35 7.05 -15.67
CA LEU A 16 -3.06 8.41 -15.23
C LEU A 16 -4.23 9.00 -14.43
N GLY A 17 -5.48 8.65 -14.76
CA GLY A 17 -6.66 9.06 -14.00
C GLY A 17 -6.60 8.55 -12.56
N TYR A 18 -6.24 7.28 -12.37
CA TYR A 18 -6.05 6.70 -11.04
C TYR A 18 -4.88 7.34 -10.29
N VAL A 19 -3.69 7.38 -10.89
CA VAL A 19 -2.48 7.85 -10.21
C VAL A 19 -2.59 9.33 -9.82
N LYS A 20 -3.02 10.17 -10.76
CA LYS A 20 -3.05 11.63 -10.55
C LYS A 20 -4.11 12.04 -9.54
N ASN A 21 -5.33 11.53 -9.69
CA ASN A 21 -6.49 12.09 -9.01
C ASN A 21 -6.90 11.26 -7.78
N VAL A 22 -6.41 10.03 -7.63
CA VAL A 22 -6.63 9.19 -6.44
C VAL A 22 -5.32 9.02 -5.69
N GLN A 23 -4.40 8.19 -6.20
CA GLN A 23 -3.25 7.74 -5.43
C GLN A 23 -2.38 8.88 -4.87
N ARG A 24 -2.06 9.90 -5.69
CA ARG A 24 -1.24 11.03 -5.25
C ARG A 24 -1.95 11.95 -4.26
N GLU A 25 -3.28 12.08 -4.37
CA GLU A 25 -4.07 12.86 -3.42
C GLU A 25 -4.17 12.15 -2.07
N GLU A 26 -4.41 10.83 -2.07
CA GLU A 26 -4.45 10.02 -0.86
C GLU A 26 -3.11 10.02 -0.11
N ILE A 27 -1.99 9.93 -0.85
CA ILE A 27 -0.64 10.09 -0.30
C ILE A 27 -0.46 11.46 0.35
N ARG A 28 -0.85 12.55 -0.34
CA ARG A 28 -0.69 13.92 0.16
C ARG A 28 -1.54 14.20 1.39
N GLN A 29 -2.72 13.60 1.47
CA GLN A 29 -3.62 13.72 2.63
C GLN A 29 -3.25 12.78 3.78
N GLY A 30 -2.24 11.92 3.61
CA GLY A 30 -1.80 10.98 4.64
C GLY A 30 -2.82 9.89 4.95
N ILE A 31 -3.61 9.46 3.96
CA ILE A 31 -4.62 8.43 4.15
C ILE A 31 -3.95 7.09 4.40
N ALA A 32 -4.24 6.46 5.54
CA ALA A 32 -3.60 5.21 5.97
C ALA A 32 -3.82 4.06 4.97
N CYS A 33 -4.97 4.03 4.28
CA CYS A 33 -5.31 3.02 3.27
C CYS A 33 -4.34 2.94 2.08
N VAL A 34 -3.49 3.95 1.86
CA VAL A 34 -2.41 3.87 0.87
C VAL A 34 -1.48 2.69 1.19
N LYS A 35 -1.19 2.45 2.48
CA LYS A 35 -0.45 1.28 2.97
C LYS A 35 -1.42 0.13 3.27
N HIS A 36 -2.12 -0.33 2.24
CA HIS A 36 -3.21 -1.31 2.36
C HIS A 36 -2.79 -2.64 3.03
N GLN A 37 -1.53 -3.07 2.87
CA GLN A 37 -1.01 -4.27 3.56
C GLN A 37 -1.00 -4.08 5.08
N ASN A 38 -0.43 -2.98 5.57
CA ASN A 38 -0.44 -2.63 7.00
C ASN A 38 -1.87 -2.42 7.51
N MET A 39 -2.74 -1.74 6.75
CA MET A 39 -4.15 -1.60 7.10
C MET A 39 -4.91 -2.93 7.18
N ALA A 40 -4.51 -3.93 6.40
CA ALA A 40 -5.05 -5.28 6.48
C ALA A 40 -4.41 -6.14 7.60
N GLY A 41 -3.47 -5.57 8.37
CA GLY A 41 -2.86 -6.22 9.53
C GLY A 41 -1.63 -7.08 9.20
N SER A 42 -0.93 -6.83 8.09
CA SER A 42 0.27 -7.61 7.72
C SER A 42 1.31 -7.65 8.82
N ASP A 43 1.55 -6.52 9.48
CA ASP A 43 2.61 -6.39 10.49
C ASP A 43 2.26 -7.19 11.75
N MET A 44 1.00 -7.11 12.19
CA MET A 44 0.50 -7.95 13.28
C MET A 44 0.56 -9.44 12.93
N GLY A 45 0.29 -9.79 11.68
CA GLY A 45 0.44 -11.16 11.19
C GLY A 45 1.89 -11.63 11.23
N ASP A 46 2.85 -10.77 10.90
CA ASP A 46 4.26 -11.08 10.94
C ASP A 46 4.80 -11.20 12.38
N ASP A 47 4.39 -10.31 13.29
CA ASP A 47 4.68 -10.42 14.73
C ASP A 47 4.16 -11.75 15.29
N HIS A 48 2.93 -12.13 14.91
CA HIS A 48 2.35 -13.40 15.32
C HIS A 48 3.14 -14.60 14.80
N LYS A 49 3.57 -14.60 13.53
CA LYS A 49 4.40 -15.67 12.98
C LYS A 49 5.76 -15.75 13.65
N GLU A 50 6.38 -14.60 13.91
CA GLU A 50 7.67 -14.53 14.60
C GLU A 50 7.58 -15.09 16.02
N TYR A 51 6.49 -14.80 16.74
CA TYR A 51 6.25 -15.38 18.06
C TYR A 51 6.22 -16.92 18.07
N PHE A 52 5.62 -17.56 17.05
CA PHE A 52 5.50 -19.03 16.99
C PHE A 52 6.66 -19.74 16.28
N SER A 53 7.30 -19.09 15.30
CA SER A 53 8.27 -19.73 14.40
C SER A 53 9.67 -19.12 14.47
N GLY A 54 9.87 -18.05 15.25
CA GLY A 54 11.15 -17.36 15.38
C GLY A 54 11.76 -17.03 14.03
N ASP A 55 13.05 -17.35 13.87
CA ASP A 55 13.80 -17.09 12.64
C ASP A 55 13.26 -17.80 11.40
N ALA A 56 12.47 -18.87 11.57
CA ALA A 56 11.85 -19.61 10.47
C ALA A 56 10.50 -19.01 10.01
N ALA A 57 10.06 -17.90 10.61
CA ALA A 57 8.78 -17.26 10.28
C ALA A 57 8.74 -16.77 8.82
N LEU A 58 7.71 -17.21 8.07
CA LEU A 58 7.45 -16.74 6.71
C LEU A 58 6.70 -15.41 6.72
N LYS A 59 7.46 -14.31 6.82
CA LYS A 59 6.95 -12.95 6.90
C LYS A 59 6.48 -12.40 5.54
N ALA A 60 5.48 -11.52 5.57
CA ALA A 60 5.05 -10.72 4.43
C ALA A 60 5.98 -9.50 4.23
N ALA A 61 6.61 -9.03 5.31
CA ALA A 61 7.76 -8.14 5.27
C ALA A 61 8.94 -8.77 4.52
N GLY A 62 9.83 -7.92 4.00
CA GLY A 62 10.98 -8.33 3.20
C GLY A 62 11.31 -7.31 2.12
N GLU A 63 12.24 -7.68 1.25
CA GLU A 63 12.71 -6.84 0.14
C GLU A 63 11.57 -6.47 -0.83
N ASP A 64 10.75 -7.47 -1.20
CA ASP A 64 9.66 -7.32 -2.15
C ASP A 64 8.38 -6.68 -1.57
N ASN A 65 8.40 -6.27 -0.29
CA ASN A 65 7.22 -5.64 0.31
C ASN A 65 6.96 -4.28 -0.35
N THR A 66 5.78 -4.13 -0.95
CA THR A 66 5.36 -2.90 -1.63
C THR A 66 5.32 -1.67 -0.72
N MET A 67 5.20 -1.87 0.61
CA MET A 67 5.28 -0.79 1.59
C MET A 67 6.62 -0.04 1.57
N ASN A 68 7.69 -0.68 1.09
CA ASN A 68 9.01 -0.05 0.94
C ASN A 68 8.98 1.14 -0.04
N GLN A 69 8.03 1.18 -0.98
CA GLN A 69 7.85 2.30 -1.93
C GLN A 69 7.23 3.55 -1.27
N PHE A 70 6.74 3.44 -0.04
CA PHE A 70 6.12 4.51 0.73
C PHE A 70 6.94 4.92 1.96
N ALA A 71 8.16 4.40 2.08
CA ALA A 71 9.10 4.83 3.11
C ALA A 71 9.62 6.24 2.78
N MET A 72 9.94 7.01 3.82
CA MET A 72 10.69 8.25 3.62
C MET A 72 12.09 7.89 3.08
N PRO A 73 12.65 8.69 2.14
CA PRO A 73 14.04 8.50 1.76
C PRO A 73 14.93 8.59 2.99
N ALA A 74 15.94 7.72 3.08
CA ALA A 74 17.00 7.88 4.06
C ALA A 74 17.70 9.23 3.83
N GLU A 75 17.94 9.98 4.91
CA GLU A 75 18.71 11.23 4.89
C GLU A 75 20.16 11.00 4.46
#